data_AF-A0A968F886-F1
#
_entry.id   AF-A0A968F886-F1
#
_cell.length_a   1.000
_cell.length_b   1.000
_cell.length_c   1.000
_cell.angle_alpha   90.00
_cell.angle_beta   90.00
_cell.angle_gamma   90.00
#
_symmetry.space_group_name_H-M   'P 1'
#
loop_
_entity.id
_entity.type
_entity.pdbx_description
1 polymer ?
#
loop_
_entity_poly.entity_id
_entity_poly.type
_entity_poly.pdbx_seq_one_letter_code
_entity_poly.pdbx_strand_id
1 'polypeptide(L)'
;AQNHGIGREEKLGVGVYLYMEIDGDIDEYYDELKKKGVKIAVDIKDEPFGVRDFTVEDIDGYKLTFNRPSKTAKTCMSCGMPMTKPEDFGGGNPENLYCVHCSNPDGSLKSYDEALKGMVNFMVMTQNMDRETAEKAAREYMSKMPAWSSD
;
A
#
# COMPACT_ATOMS: atom_id res chain seq x y z
N ALA A 1 -36.30 16.38 -13.50
CA ALA A 1 -35.70 15.12 -13.97
C ALA A 1 -36.82 14.20 -14.45
N GLN A 2 -36.70 13.60 -15.63
CA GLN A 2 -37.68 12.62 -16.11
C GLN A 2 -37.40 11.27 -15.45
N ASN A 3 -38.46 10.55 -15.08
CA ASN A 3 -38.35 9.23 -14.47
C ASN A 3 -38.19 8.19 -15.60
N HIS A 4 -37.00 7.61 -15.73
CA HIS A 4 -36.63 6.75 -16.86
C HIS A 4 -37.08 5.28 -16.73
N GLY A 5 -38.01 4.98 -15.83
CA GLY A 5 -38.62 3.65 -15.77
C GLY A 5 -37.73 2.55 -15.20
N ILE A 6 -36.72 2.90 -14.40
CA ILE A 6 -35.94 1.93 -13.64
C ILE A 6 -36.88 1.29 -12.60
N GLY A 7 -37.09 -0.01 -12.72
CA GLY A 7 -37.96 -0.76 -11.82
C GLY A 7 -37.36 -0.86 -10.42
N ARG A 8 -38.19 -0.89 -9.37
CA ARG A 8 -37.76 -1.06 -7.97
C ARG A 8 -36.97 -2.35 -7.70
N GLU A 9 -36.96 -3.29 -8.64
CA GLU A 9 -36.28 -4.58 -8.55
C GLU A 9 -34.89 -4.57 -9.20
N GLU A 10 -34.54 -3.51 -9.94
CA GLU A 10 -33.26 -3.43 -10.64
C GLU A 10 -32.15 -2.96 -9.69
N LYS A 11 -31.08 -3.76 -9.59
CA LYS A 11 -29.88 -3.41 -8.83
C LYS A 11 -29.08 -2.34 -9.58
N LEU A 12 -29.19 -1.09 -9.13
CA LEU A 12 -28.56 0.07 -9.76
C LEU A 12 -27.03 0.10 -9.62
N GLY A 13 -26.48 -0.55 -8.59
CA GLY A 13 -25.06 -0.50 -8.27
C GLY A 13 -24.21 -1.55 -8.97
N VAL A 14 -24.80 -2.43 -9.79
CA VAL A 14 -24.05 -3.51 -10.45
C VAL A 14 -22.96 -2.94 -11.35
N GLY A 15 -21.72 -3.32 -11.07
CA GLY A 15 -20.54 -2.84 -11.80
C GLY A 15 -19.90 -1.58 -11.20
N VAL A 16 -20.44 -1.02 -10.12
CA VAL A 16 -19.89 0.14 -9.43
C VAL A 16 -19.10 -0.31 -8.19
N TYR A 17 -17.84 0.10 -8.12
CA TYR A 17 -16.92 -0.14 -7.01
C TYR A 17 -16.45 1.20 -6.43
N LEU A 18 -16.68 1.40 -5.14
CA LEU A 18 -16.26 2.56 -4.38
C LEU A 18 -15.16 2.15 -3.41
N TYR A 19 -14.01 2.79 -3.48
CA TYR A 19 -12.88 2.56 -2.57
C TYR A 19 -12.77 3.74 -1.63
N MET A 20 -12.78 3.48 -0.32
CA MET A 20 -12.76 4.52 0.70
C MET A 20 -11.80 4.12 1.81
N GLU A 21 -10.87 5.01 2.15
CA GLU A 21 -10.11 4.88 3.39
C GLU A 21 -11.03 5.30 4.54
N ILE A 22 -10.99 4.55 5.65
CA ILE A 22 -11.76 4.87 6.86
C ILE A 22 -10.85 5.37 7.97
N ASP A 23 -11.44 5.98 8.99
CA ASP A 23 -10.76 6.20 10.27
C ASP A 23 -10.99 4.99 11.20
N GLY A 24 -10.12 4.81 12.20
CA GLY A 24 -10.25 3.74 13.20
C GLY A 24 -9.64 2.39 12.79
N ASP A 25 -10.08 1.32 13.48
CA ASP A 25 -9.61 -0.05 13.26
C ASP A 25 -10.51 -0.79 12.26
N ILE A 26 -9.91 -1.21 11.15
CA ILE A 26 -10.62 -1.89 10.06
C ILE A 26 -11.08 -3.30 10.43
N ASP A 27 -10.36 -4.00 11.31
CA ASP A 27 -10.72 -5.36 11.73
C ASP A 27 -11.97 -5.31 12.63
N GLU A 28 -12.03 -4.33 13.55
CA GLU A 28 -13.21 -4.11 14.40
C GLU A 28 -14.45 -3.75 13.57
N TYR A 29 -14.28 -2.87 12.57
CA TYR A 29 -15.37 -2.48 11.68
C TYR A 29 -15.87 -3.65 10.82
N TYR A 30 -14.95 -4.45 10.26
CA TYR A 30 -15.28 -5.67 9.53
C TYR A 30 -16.09 -6.64 10.39
N ASP A 31 -15.65 -6.90 11.63
CA ASP A 31 -16.34 -7.81 12.56
C ASP A 31 -17.72 -7.28 12.95
N GLU A 32 -17.87 -5.97 13.13
CA GLU A 32 -19.16 -5.33 13.40
C GLU A 32 -20.15 -5.56 12.25
N LEU A 33 -19.72 -5.30 11.00
CA LEU A 33 -20.58 -5.49 9.82
C LEU A 33 -20.94 -6.96 9.61
N LYS A 34 -20.00 -7.88 9.84
CA LYS A 34 -20.24 -9.32 9.76
C LYS A 34 -21.26 -9.77 10.81
N LYS A 35 -21.16 -9.29 12.06
CA LYS A 35 -22.15 -9.55 13.13
C LYS A 35 -23.53 -9.01 12.80
N LYS A 36 -23.60 -7.88 12.08
CA LYS A 36 -24.85 -7.28 11.59
C LYS A 36 -25.45 -7.98 10.36
N GLY A 37 -24.78 -9.01 9.81
CA GLY A 37 -25.28 -9.78 8.67
C GLY A 37 -25.11 -9.06 7.33
N VAL A 38 -24.20 -8.08 7.24
CA VAL A 38 -23.88 -7.41 5.99
C VAL A 38 -23.23 -8.40 5.01
N LYS A 39 -23.57 -8.31 3.72
CA LYS A 39 -23.05 -9.20 2.69
C LYS A 39 -21.59 -8.85 2.37
N ILE A 40 -20.66 -9.65 2.89
CA ILE A 40 -19.24 -9.56 2.54
C ILE A 40 -19.04 -10.12 1.13
N ALA A 41 -18.56 -9.27 0.22
CA ALA A 41 -18.28 -9.61 -1.17
C ALA A 41 -16.84 -10.09 -1.38
N VAL A 42 -15.90 -9.47 -0.66
CA VAL A 42 -14.48 -9.86 -0.61
C VAL A 42 -14.07 -9.85 0.86
N ASP A 43 -13.46 -10.94 1.31
CA ASP A 43 -13.04 -11.10 2.70
C ASP A 43 -11.86 -10.19 3.04
N ILE A 44 -11.72 -9.82 4.32
CA ILE A 44 -10.66 -8.91 4.77
C ILE A 44 -9.28 -9.55 4.62
N LYS A 45 -8.35 -8.84 3.99
CA LYS A 45 -6.98 -9.31 3.79
C LYS A 45 -6.00 -8.15 3.62
N ASP A 46 -4.72 -8.47 3.76
CA ASP A 46 -3.64 -7.57 3.36
C ASP A 46 -3.38 -7.74 1.86
N GLU A 47 -3.46 -6.64 1.13
CA GLU A 47 -3.20 -6.49 -0.29
C GLU A 47 -1.78 -5.92 -0.53
N PRO A 48 -1.28 -5.97 -1.78
CA PRO A 48 -0.02 -5.32 -2.14
C PRO A 48 0.06 -3.85 -1.71
N PHE A 49 1.29 -3.36 -1.51
CA PHE A 49 1.59 -2.00 -1.05
C PHE A 49 1.18 -1.68 0.39
N GLY A 50 0.84 -2.70 1.18
CA GLY A 50 0.63 -2.54 2.62
C GLY A 50 -0.73 -1.96 2.92
N VAL A 51 -1.72 -2.31 2.12
CA VAL A 51 -3.11 -1.93 2.32
C VAL A 51 -3.84 -3.15 2.87
N ARG A 52 -4.67 -2.95 3.89
CA ARG A 52 -5.62 -3.93 4.36
C ARG A 52 -7.01 -3.47 3.96
N ASP A 53 -7.75 -4.31 3.26
CA ASP A 53 -9.09 -3.95 2.79
C ASP A 53 -10.06 -5.14 2.79
N PHE A 54 -11.35 -4.81 2.67
CA PHE A 54 -12.45 -5.74 2.44
C PHE A 54 -13.57 -5.05 1.66
N THR A 55 -14.42 -5.84 1.00
CA THR A 55 -15.53 -5.29 0.21
C THR A 55 -16.87 -5.83 0.70
N VAL A 56 -17.86 -4.97 0.84
CA VAL A 56 -19.26 -5.35 1.07
C VAL A 56 -20.12 -5.06 -0.16
N GLU A 57 -21.24 -5.77 -0.27
CA GLU A 57 -22.29 -5.46 -1.24
C GLU A 57 -23.50 -4.89 -0.50
N ASP A 58 -23.98 -3.72 -0.92
CA ASP A 58 -25.23 -3.19 -0.39
C ASP A 58 -26.46 -3.83 -1.08
N ILE A 59 -27.65 -3.38 -0.69
CA ILE A 59 -28.91 -3.92 -1.23
C ILE A 59 -29.12 -3.61 -2.72
N ASP A 60 -28.52 -2.53 -3.22
CA ASP A 60 -28.63 -2.07 -4.61
C ASP A 60 -27.51 -2.64 -5.50
N GLY A 61 -26.60 -3.42 -4.93
CA GLY A 61 -25.52 -4.11 -5.64
C GLY A 61 -24.20 -3.33 -5.75
N TYR A 62 -24.08 -2.17 -5.10
CA TYR A 62 -22.83 -1.43 -5.05
C TYR A 62 -21.78 -2.21 -4.26
N LYS A 63 -20.53 -2.12 -4.70
CA LYS A 63 -19.38 -2.71 -4.02
C LYS A 63 -18.64 -1.61 -3.27
N LEU A 64 -18.73 -1.64 -1.94
CA LEU A 64 -18.06 -0.67 -1.08
C LEU A 64 -16.83 -1.34 -0.47
N THR A 65 -15.65 -0.90 -0.88
CA THR A 65 -14.36 -1.35 -0.36
C THR A 65 -13.86 -0.36 0.67
N PHE A 66 -13.65 -0.84 1.89
CA PHE A 66 -13.06 -0.06 2.98
C PHE A 66 -11.60 -0.48 3.14
N ASN A 67 -10.69 0.49 3.29
CA ASN A 67 -9.26 0.22 3.40
C ASN A 67 -8.57 1.02 4.51
N ARG A 68 -7.42 0.51 4.97
CA ARG A 68 -6.45 1.13 5.88
C ARG A 68 -5.03 0.66 5.54
N PRO A 69 -3.97 1.36 5.99
CA PRO A 69 -2.65 0.78 6.05
C PRO A 69 -2.65 -0.53 6.86
N SER A 70 -2.04 -1.57 6.32
CA SER A 70 -1.93 -2.87 6.99
C SER A 70 -1.03 -2.76 8.22
N LYS A 71 -1.45 -3.42 9.32
CA LYS A 71 -0.70 -3.48 10.58
C LYS A 71 0.66 -4.19 10.43
N THR A 72 0.79 -5.07 9.44
CA THR A 72 2.02 -5.84 9.18
C THR A 72 2.91 -5.18 8.13
N ALA A 73 2.42 -4.15 7.43
CA ALA A 73 3.22 -3.42 6.46
C ALA A 73 4.34 -2.67 7.16
N LYS A 74 5.58 -3.04 6.84
CA LYS A 74 6.77 -2.33 7.30
C LYS A 74 7.27 -1.46 6.15
N THR A 75 7.70 -0.25 6.47
CA THR A 75 8.32 0.65 5.49
C THR A 75 9.83 0.51 5.59
N CYS A 76 10.50 0.27 4.46
CA CYS A 76 11.96 0.18 4.42
C CYS A 76 12.59 1.47 4.94
N MET A 77 13.38 1.37 6.01
CA MET A 77 13.99 2.53 6.67
C MET A 77 15.05 3.24 5.81
N SER A 78 15.48 2.63 4.69
CA SER A 78 16.47 3.17 3.77
C SER A 78 15.86 3.90 2.57
N CYS A 79 14.74 3.44 2.03
CA CYS A 79 14.18 3.98 0.79
C CYS A 79 12.68 4.26 0.82
N GLY A 80 12.00 4.02 1.95
CA GLY A 80 10.57 4.24 2.08
C GLY A 80 9.70 3.21 1.34
N MET A 81 10.28 2.15 0.77
CA MET A 81 9.51 1.13 0.06
C MET A 81 8.63 0.32 1.03
N PRO A 82 7.33 0.15 0.75
CA PRO A 82 6.47 -0.76 1.51
C PRO A 82 6.93 -2.22 1.37
N MET A 83 6.93 -2.95 2.47
CA MET A 83 7.29 -4.38 2.54
C MET A 83 6.12 -5.15 3.17
N THR A 84 5.60 -6.15 2.45
CA THR A 84 4.34 -6.82 2.78
C THR A 84 4.44 -8.34 2.83
N LYS A 85 5.40 -8.93 2.13
CA LYS A 85 5.66 -10.37 2.08
C LYS A 85 7.15 -10.64 2.29
N PRO A 86 7.55 -11.84 2.76
CA PRO A 86 8.94 -12.16 3.08
C PRO A 86 9.96 -11.79 1.99
N GLU A 87 9.58 -11.92 0.72
CA GLU A 87 10.45 -11.63 -0.43
C GLU A 87 10.75 -10.14 -0.63
N ASP A 88 9.93 -9.26 -0.04
CA ASP A 88 10.16 -7.81 -0.07
C ASP A 88 11.30 -7.42 0.90
N PHE A 89 11.59 -8.26 1.90
CA PHE A 89 12.53 -7.97 2.97
C PHE A 89 13.96 -8.44 2.65
N GLY A 90 14.94 -7.70 3.16
CA GLY A 90 16.35 -8.05 3.02
C GLY A 90 16.64 -9.46 3.53
N GLY A 91 17.23 -10.30 2.68
CA GLY A 91 17.52 -11.71 3.00
C GLY A 91 16.28 -12.60 3.17
N GLY A 92 15.09 -12.14 2.74
CA GLY A 92 13.85 -12.90 2.89
C GLY A 92 13.30 -12.94 4.33
N ASN A 93 13.81 -12.07 5.22
CA ASN A 93 13.47 -12.07 6.65
C ASN A 93 12.44 -10.97 6.98
N PRO A 94 11.19 -11.31 7.37
CA PRO A 94 10.17 -10.32 7.75
C PRO A 94 10.54 -9.40 8.94
N GLU A 95 11.55 -9.75 9.72
CA GLU A 95 12.09 -8.90 10.79
C GLU A 95 13.13 -7.89 10.31
N ASN A 96 13.55 -7.94 9.05
CA ASN A 96 14.47 -6.96 8.49
C ASN A 96 13.79 -5.60 8.34
N LEU A 97 14.51 -4.53 8.66
CA LEU A 97 14.05 -3.15 8.57
C LEU A 97 14.23 -2.56 7.16
N TYR A 98 14.90 -3.31 6.28
CA TYR A 98 15.26 -2.89 4.92
C TYR A 98 14.71 -3.86 3.90
N CYS A 99 14.40 -3.34 2.71
CA CYS A 99 13.90 -4.16 1.62
C CYS A 99 15.01 -4.90 0.87
N VAL A 100 14.63 -5.92 0.11
CA VAL A 100 15.53 -6.72 -0.74
C VAL A 100 16.39 -5.88 -1.70
N HIS A 101 15.93 -4.69 -2.09
CA HIS A 101 16.70 -3.80 -2.97
C HIS A 101 17.75 -2.97 -2.22
N CYS A 102 17.50 -2.65 -0.95
CA CYS A 102 18.44 -1.90 -0.10
C CYS A 102 19.38 -2.82 0.70
N SER A 103 19.11 -4.12 0.76
CA SER A 103 19.93 -5.08 1.46
C SER A 103 20.85 -5.89 0.54
N ASN A 104 21.94 -6.38 1.12
CA ASN A 104 22.77 -7.44 0.60
C ASN A 104 22.06 -8.81 0.74
N PRO A 105 22.56 -9.88 0.09
CA PRO A 105 21.96 -11.22 0.19
C PRO A 105 21.88 -11.77 1.62
N ASP A 106 22.78 -11.35 2.51
CA ASP A 106 22.77 -11.71 3.94
C ASP A 106 21.80 -10.87 4.78
N GLY A 107 21.09 -9.93 4.16
CA GLY A 107 20.14 -9.02 4.80
C GLY A 107 20.75 -7.72 5.34
N SER A 108 22.08 -7.58 5.35
CA SER A 108 22.73 -6.34 5.80
C SER A 108 22.40 -5.16 4.88
N LEU A 109 22.31 -3.95 5.43
CA LEU A 109 22.06 -2.73 4.64
C LEU A 109 23.25 -2.44 3.73
N LYS A 110 22.99 -2.10 2.46
CA LYS A 110 23.99 -1.61 1.51
C LYS A 110 24.60 -0.28 1.98
N SER A 111 25.76 0.07 1.45
CA SER A 111 26.34 1.39 1.72
C SER A 111 25.42 2.51 1.22
N TYR A 112 25.58 3.71 1.79
CA TYR A 112 24.85 4.90 1.36
C TYR A 112 24.99 5.14 -0.16
N ASP A 113 26.20 5.00 -0.70
CA ASP A 113 26.47 5.24 -2.12
C ASP A 113 25.75 4.22 -3.03
N GLU A 114 25.69 2.95 -2.61
CA GLU A 114 24.96 1.91 -3.35
C GLU A 114 23.45 2.14 -3.31
N ALA A 115 22.90 2.49 -2.13
CA ALA A 115 21.49 2.82 -1.97
C ALA A 115 21.12 4.07 -2.78
N LEU A 116 21.96 5.09 -2.75
CA LEU A 116 21.78 6.32 -3.54
C LEU A 116 21.78 6.03 -5.03
N LYS A 117 22.75 5.26 -5.52
CA LYS A 117 22.79 4.85 -6.93
C LYS A 117 21.51 4.11 -7.35
N GLY A 118 21.00 3.24 -6.49
CA GLY A 118 19.72 2.55 -6.70
C GLY A 118 18.54 3.53 -6.81
N MET A 119 18.44 4.47 -5.87
CA MET A 119 17.37 5.47 -5.85
C MET A 119 17.41 6.40 -7.07
N VAL A 120 18.60 6.86 -7.46
CA VAL A 120 18.79 7.68 -8.66
C VAL A 120 18.30 6.96 -9.90
N ASN A 121 18.73 5.70 -10.08
CA ASN A 121 18.28 4.90 -11.22
C ASN A 121 16.76 4.71 -11.20
N PHE A 122 16.16 4.49 -10.03
CA PHE A 122 14.71 4.39 -9.89
C PHE A 122 14.00 5.68 -10.32
N MET A 123 14.46 6.84 -9.86
CA MET A 123 13.87 8.14 -10.21
C MET A 123 14.01 8.45 -11.71
N VAL A 124 15.18 8.17 -12.31
CA VAL A 124 15.38 8.31 -13.77
C VAL A 124 14.37 7.45 -14.53
N MET A 125 14.23 6.19 -14.16
CA MET A 125 13.38 5.24 -14.89
C MET A 125 11.87 5.46 -14.69
N THR A 126 11.45 5.88 -13.50
CA THR A 126 10.02 5.97 -13.15
C THR A 126 9.45 7.38 -13.25
N GLN A 127 10.29 8.40 -13.05
CA GLN A 127 9.86 9.80 -13.05
C GLN A 127 10.38 10.56 -14.29
N ASN A 128 11.10 9.87 -15.19
CA ASN A 128 11.68 10.43 -16.41
C ASN A 128 12.53 11.69 -16.15
N MET A 129 13.22 11.71 -15.01
CA MET A 129 14.14 12.77 -14.62
C MET A 129 15.48 12.57 -15.34
N ASP A 130 16.14 13.68 -15.69
CA ASP A 130 17.56 13.61 -16.04
C ASP A 130 18.38 13.21 -14.80
N ARG A 131 19.58 12.71 -15.04
CA ARG A 131 20.38 12.11 -13.97
C ARG A 131 20.82 13.11 -12.90
N GLU A 132 21.12 14.36 -13.27
CA GLU A 132 21.57 15.36 -12.31
C GLU A 132 20.42 15.76 -11.37
N THR A 133 19.23 15.99 -11.95
CA THR A 133 18.01 16.24 -11.18
C THR A 133 17.67 15.06 -10.27
N ALA A 134 17.76 13.83 -10.78
CA ALA A 134 17.51 12.62 -10.00
C ALA A 134 18.52 12.45 -8.83
N GLU A 135 19.80 12.76 -9.04
CA GLU A 135 20.82 12.73 -7.98
C GLU A 135 20.52 13.70 -6.85
N LYS A 136 20.14 14.94 -7.18
CA LYS A 136 19.75 15.93 -6.16
C LYS A 136 18.50 15.51 -5.41
N ALA A 137 17.45 15.08 -6.13
CA ALA A 137 16.20 14.63 -5.54
C ALA A 137 16.39 13.39 -4.65
N ALA A 138 17.19 12.42 -5.09
CA ALA A 138 17.49 11.22 -4.33
C ALA A 138 18.22 11.55 -3.02
N ARG A 139 19.22 12.44 -3.04
CA ARG A 139 19.93 12.87 -1.82
C ARG A 139 18.99 13.57 -0.83
N GLU A 140 18.15 14.47 -1.31
CA GLU A 140 17.18 15.19 -0.46
C GLU A 140 16.11 14.26 0.13
N TYR A 141 15.64 13.28 -0.65
CA TYR A 141 14.71 12.28 -0.16
C TYR A 141 15.37 11.37 0.88
N MET A 142 16.55 10.83 0.55
CA MET A 142 17.27 9.91 1.42
C MET A 142 17.68 10.55 2.74
N SER A 143 18.00 11.85 2.79
CA SER A 143 18.34 12.51 4.07
C SER A 143 17.20 12.52 5.09
N LYS A 144 15.96 12.32 4.64
CA LYS A 144 14.75 12.22 5.49
C LYS A 144 14.45 10.78 5.90
N MET A 145 15.18 9.79 5.39
CA MET A 145 14.97 8.39 5.71
C MET A 145 15.69 8.02 7.01
N PRO A 146 15.07 7.23 7.91
CA PRO A 146 15.64 6.89 9.21
C PRO A 146 17.03 6.24 9.15
N ALA A 147 17.36 5.51 8.09
CA ALA A 147 18.67 4.88 7.95
C ALA A 147 19.81 5.88 7.64
N TRP A 148 19.48 7.07 7.16
CA TRP A 148 20.46 8.04 6.63
C TRP A 148 20.37 9.43 7.27
N SER A 149 19.32 9.71 8.02
CA SER A 149 19.26 10.91 8.85
C SER A 149 20.36 10.84 9.91
N SER A 150 21.14 11.90 10.03
CA SER A 150 21.96 12.11 11.23
C SER A 150 21.02 12.52 12.37
N ASP A 151 21.18 11.91 13.55
CA ASP A 151 20.47 12.32 14.78
C ASP A 151 20.65 13.83 15.07
#